data_AF-A0A553P7Y8-F1
#
_entry.id   AF-A0A553P7Y8-F1
#
_cell.length_a   1.000
_cell.length_b   1.000
_cell.length_c   1.000
_cell.angle_alpha   90.00
_cell.angle_beta   90.00
_cell.angle_gamma   90.00
#
_symmetry.space_group_name_H-M   'P 1'
#
loop_
_entity.id
_entity.type
_entity.pdbx_description
1 polymer ?
#
loop_
_entity_poly.entity_id
_entity_poly.type
_entity_poly.pdbx_seq_one_letter_code
_entity_poly.pdbx_strand_id
1 'polypeptide(L)'
;MEFDFDLTTIFPTDIVKIGLDMLPVNLDRTATHYKNLSLIQQRISHVVDSMGNASARAQDLKQAITSASKVRAHSGEHTVYLLIDRVAEHGLGSVVGLLKVGKKNLFLMDRQGMQNEVYSMCILDFYVHESRQRSGCGRALFEYMLKDQEMGPQFMAIDRPSPKLLAFLAKYYDLSNPIPQVNNYVIFDGFFNNNNKECSPGPKRARIYMGKLQYV
;
A
#
# COMPACT_ATOMS: atom_id res chain seq x y z
N MET A 1 5.17 16.21 -5.74
CA MET A 1 4.12 16.36 -6.76
C MET A 1 3.11 17.37 -6.24
N GLU A 2 2.80 18.35 -7.07
CA GLU A 2 1.97 19.50 -6.72
C GLU A 2 0.60 19.37 -7.36
N PHE A 3 -0.40 20.05 -6.79
CA PHE A 3 -1.78 20.02 -7.24
C PHE A 3 -2.35 21.44 -7.22
N ASP A 4 -3.40 21.67 -8.00
CA ASP A 4 -4.10 22.96 -8.15
C ASP A 4 -5.03 23.30 -6.97
N PHE A 5 -4.84 22.65 -5.83
CA PHE A 5 -5.59 22.87 -4.60
C PHE A 5 -4.68 22.66 -3.38
N ASP A 6 -5.05 23.33 -2.28
CA ASP A 6 -4.32 23.26 -1.02
C ASP A 6 -4.43 21.86 -0.38
N LEU A 7 -3.32 21.11 -0.38
CA LEU A 7 -3.24 19.78 0.20
C LEU A 7 -3.27 19.81 1.73
N THR A 8 -2.82 20.89 2.35
CA THR A 8 -2.73 20.98 3.82
C THR A 8 -4.10 21.09 4.48
N THR A 9 -5.11 21.54 3.74
CA THR A 9 -6.52 21.56 4.15
C THR A 9 -7.20 20.20 4.03
N ILE A 10 -6.76 19.35 3.09
CA ILE A 10 -7.33 18.04 2.80
C ILE A 10 -6.69 16.96 3.67
N PHE A 11 -5.38 17.06 3.86
CA PHE A 11 -4.59 16.13 4.63
C PHE A 11 -4.11 16.86 5.88
N PRO A 12 -4.56 16.50 7.10
CA PRO A 12 -4.24 17.24 8.32
C PRO A 12 -2.89 16.84 8.95
N THR A 13 -2.27 15.77 8.47
CA THR A 13 -0.98 15.24 8.96
C THR A 13 -0.04 14.98 7.79
N ASP A 14 1.25 14.79 8.09
CA ASP A 14 2.28 14.49 7.08
C ASP A 14 2.07 13.11 6.45
N ILE A 15 1.61 12.12 7.23
CA ILE A 15 1.26 10.81 6.71
C ILE A 15 -0.23 10.58 6.94
N VAL A 16 -0.92 10.17 5.88
CA VAL A 16 -2.37 9.90 5.90
C VAL A 16 -2.67 8.52 5.34
N LYS A 17 -3.61 7.84 5.97
CA LYS A 17 -4.14 6.54 5.55
C LYS A 17 -5.45 6.75 4.78
N ILE A 18 -5.51 6.24 3.56
CA ILE A 18 -6.66 6.33 2.66
C ILE A 18 -7.21 4.93 2.39
N GLY A 19 -8.50 4.74 2.64
CA GLY A 19 -9.20 3.48 2.46
C GLY A 19 -10.13 3.46 1.25
N LEU A 20 -11.14 2.58 1.31
CA LEU A 20 -12.14 2.37 0.26
C LEU A 20 -12.90 3.66 -0.11
N ASP A 21 -13.24 4.48 0.88
CA ASP A 21 -14.07 5.67 0.70
C ASP A 21 -13.32 6.87 0.11
N MET A 22 -12.02 6.75 -0.19
CA MET A 22 -11.15 7.87 -0.61
C MET A 22 -11.20 9.05 0.35
N LEU A 23 -11.31 8.77 1.64
CA LEU A 23 -11.19 9.74 2.70
C LEU A 23 -10.06 9.31 3.66
N PRO A 24 -9.42 10.26 4.35
CA PRO A 24 -8.53 9.95 5.45
C PRO A 24 -9.27 9.16 6.54
N VAL A 25 -8.68 8.06 7.02
CA VAL A 25 -9.35 7.17 8.00
C VAL A 25 -9.66 7.88 9.33
N ASN A 26 -8.82 8.85 9.73
CA ASN A 26 -9.01 9.64 10.96
C ASN A 26 -9.64 11.01 10.68
N LEU A 27 -10.56 11.09 9.71
CA LEU A 27 -11.25 12.34 9.39
C LEU A 27 -12.15 12.78 10.56
N ASP A 28 -11.93 13.99 11.06
CA ASP A 28 -12.98 14.66 11.82
C ASP A 28 -14.04 15.20 10.83
N ARG A 29 -15.11 14.41 10.65
CA ARG A 29 -16.24 14.75 9.78
C ARG A 29 -17.02 15.99 10.24
N THR A 30 -16.79 16.47 11.46
CA THR A 30 -17.42 17.68 12.00
C THR A 30 -16.65 18.96 11.67
N ALA A 31 -15.38 18.83 11.24
CA ALA A 31 -14.56 19.98 10.89
C ALA A 31 -15.08 20.67 9.61
N THR A 32 -15.11 22.01 9.65
CA THR A 32 -15.69 22.88 8.61
C THR A 32 -15.06 22.73 7.23
N HIS A 33 -13.84 22.20 7.13
CA HIS A 33 -13.15 21.96 5.87
C HIS A 33 -13.68 20.73 5.09
N TYR A 34 -14.45 19.84 5.74
CA TYR A 34 -15.02 18.64 5.11
C TYR A 34 -16.49 18.77 4.68
N LYS A 35 -17.00 20.00 4.57
CA LYS A 35 -18.41 20.27 4.20
C LYS A 35 -18.83 19.67 2.85
N ASN A 36 -17.89 19.51 1.91
CA ASN A 36 -18.13 18.91 0.60
C ASN A 36 -17.30 17.63 0.42
N LEU A 37 -17.81 16.53 0.99
CA LEU A 37 -17.14 15.23 0.95
C LEU A 37 -16.91 14.71 -0.47
N SER A 38 -17.84 14.93 -1.40
CA SER A 38 -17.70 14.44 -2.78
C SER A 38 -16.54 15.13 -3.51
N LEU A 39 -16.38 16.45 -3.33
CA LEU A 39 -15.24 17.19 -3.87
C LEU A 39 -13.92 16.68 -3.28
N ILE A 40 -13.89 16.38 -1.99
CA ILE A 40 -12.68 15.89 -1.31
C ILE A 40 -12.33 14.49 -1.81
N GLN A 41 -13.31 13.60 -1.93
CA GLN A 41 -13.11 12.27 -2.53
C GLN A 41 -12.58 12.37 -3.97
N GLN A 42 -13.08 13.32 -4.77
CA GLN A 42 -12.58 13.56 -6.12
C GLN A 42 -11.12 14.02 -6.11
N ARG A 43 -10.77 14.98 -5.26
CA ARG A 43 -9.39 15.49 -5.12
C ARG A 43 -8.42 14.41 -4.65
N ILE A 44 -8.79 13.63 -3.63
CA ILE A 44 -7.98 12.52 -3.15
C ILE A 44 -7.85 11.44 -4.22
N SER A 45 -8.92 11.14 -4.96
CA SER A 45 -8.84 10.21 -6.10
C SER A 45 -7.84 10.70 -7.14
N HIS A 46 -7.86 12.00 -7.48
CA HIS A 46 -6.90 12.61 -8.40
C HIS A 46 -5.45 12.51 -7.90
N VAL A 47 -5.22 12.72 -6.60
CA VAL A 47 -3.90 12.52 -5.98
C VAL A 47 -3.43 11.08 -6.11
N VAL A 48 -4.26 10.11 -5.73
CA VAL A 48 -3.92 8.67 -5.79
C VAL A 48 -3.65 8.24 -7.23
N ASP A 49 -4.45 8.69 -8.19
CA ASP A 49 -4.27 8.38 -9.61
C ASP A 49 -2.97 8.98 -10.15
N SER A 50 -2.66 10.22 -9.80
CA SER A 50 -1.43 10.90 -10.24
C SER A 50 -0.18 10.25 -9.66
N MET A 51 -0.19 9.92 -8.38
CA MET A 51 0.91 9.21 -7.71
C MET A 51 1.05 7.77 -8.21
N GLY A 52 -0.06 7.07 -8.48
CA GLY A 52 -0.05 5.74 -9.08
C GLY A 52 0.53 5.73 -10.49
N ASN A 53 0.20 6.73 -11.31
CA ASN A 53 0.81 6.91 -12.63
C ASN A 53 2.30 7.25 -12.55
N ALA A 54 2.73 8.06 -11.57
CA ALA A 54 4.14 8.34 -11.35
C ALA A 54 4.91 7.08 -10.91
N SER A 55 4.34 6.29 -9.99
CA SER A 55 4.88 4.98 -9.61
C SER A 55 5.03 4.05 -10.81
N ALA A 56 4.02 3.99 -11.69
CA ALA A 56 4.04 3.17 -12.90
C ALA A 56 5.21 3.54 -13.82
N ARG A 57 5.42 4.84 -14.07
CA ARG A 57 6.54 5.32 -14.89
C ARG A 57 7.89 4.98 -14.26
N ALA A 58 8.03 5.16 -12.94
CA ALA A 58 9.27 4.87 -12.23
C ALA A 58 9.63 3.36 -12.22
N GLN A 59 8.62 2.49 -12.36
CA GLN A 59 8.75 1.04 -12.44
C GLN A 59 8.70 0.48 -13.87
N ASP A 60 8.64 1.35 -14.88
CA ASP A 60 8.50 0.99 -16.30
C ASP A 60 7.29 0.07 -16.60
N LEU A 61 6.16 0.35 -15.95
CA LEU A 61 4.91 -0.39 -16.13
C LEU A 61 4.04 0.25 -17.22
N LYS A 62 3.46 -0.59 -18.08
CA LYS A 62 2.51 -0.15 -19.13
C LYS A 62 1.26 0.54 -18.59
N GLN A 63 0.81 0.15 -17.39
CA GLN A 63 -0.37 0.71 -16.74
C GLN A 63 -0.14 0.81 -15.23
N ALA A 64 -0.67 1.86 -14.60
CA ALA A 64 -0.60 2.03 -13.17
C ALA A 64 -1.31 0.92 -12.42
N ILE A 65 -0.63 0.28 -11.47
CA ILE A 65 -1.20 -0.75 -10.59
C ILE A 65 -1.95 -0.17 -9.39
N THR A 66 -1.84 1.15 -9.18
CA THR A 66 -2.54 1.91 -8.16
C THR A 66 -3.35 3.01 -8.81
N SER A 67 -4.64 3.03 -8.51
CA SER A 67 -5.58 4.09 -8.87
C SER A 67 -6.72 4.07 -7.86
N ALA A 68 -7.45 5.16 -7.74
CA ALA A 68 -8.59 5.27 -6.85
C ALA A 68 -9.67 4.23 -7.19
N SER A 69 -9.91 3.99 -8.48
CA SER A 69 -10.81 2.94 -8.97
C SER A 69 -10.36 1.54 -8.56
N LYS A 70 -9.05 1.24 -8.66
CA LYS A 70 -8.50 -0.07 -8.29
C LYS A 70 -8.54 -0.29 -6.78
N VAL A 71 -8.27 0.73 -5.97
CA VAL A 71 -8.41 0.62 -4.50
C VAL A 71 -9.87 0.36 -4.12
N ARG A 72 -10.83 1.09 -4.73
CA ARG A 72 -12.27 0.88 -4.51
C ARG A 72 -12.75 -0.52 -4.90
N ALA A 73 -12.21 -1.09 -5.98
CA ALA A 73 -12.61 -2.40 -6.47
C ALA A 73 -12.25 -3.56 -5.52
N HIS A 74 -11.36 -3.36 -4.55
CA HIS A 74 -10.87 -4.41 -3.65
C HIS A 74 -11.60 -4.46 -2.29
N SER A 75 -12.88 -4.06 -2.24
CA SER A 75 -13.79 -4.23 -1.09
C SER A 75 -13.21 -3.85 0.29
N GLY A 76 -12.33 -2.85 0.35
CA GLY A 76 -11.69 -2.39 1.59
C GLY A 76 -10.46 -3.18 2.04
N GLU A 77 -10.00 -4.18 1.29
CA GLU A 77 -8.78 -4.93 1.60
C GLU A 77 -7.50 -4.13 1.31
N HIS A 78 -7.58 -3.13 0.43
CA HIS A 78 -6.45 -2.31 0.04
C HIS A 78 -6.46 -0.97 0.78
N THR A 79 -5.30 -0.58 1.28
CA THR A 79 -5.05 0.69 1.95
C THR A 79 -3.89 1.40 1.26
N VAL A 80 -4.00 2.72 1.10
CA VAL A 80 -2.92 3.57 0.58
C VAL A 80 -2.48 4.54 1.67
N TYR A 81 -1.19 4.58 1.94
CA TYR A 81 -0.56 5.62 2.75
C TYR A 81 0.07 6.65 1.83
N LEU A 82 -0.22 7.92 2.07
CA LEU A 82 0.40 9.04 1.37
C LEU A 82 1.30 9.82 2.33
N LEU A 83 2.46 10.23 1.86
CA LEU A 83 3.34 11.17 2.55
C LEU A 83 3.22 12.54 1.89
N ILE A 84 2.92 13.56 2.69
CA ILE A 84 2.69 14.94 2.33
C ILE A 84 3.79 15.78 2.96
N ASP A 85 4.51 16.56 2.14
CA ASP A 85 5.33 17.66 2.64
C ASP A 85 4.45 18.90 2.68
N ARG A 86 4.00 19.28 3.87
CA ARG A 86 3.06 20.38 4.09
C ARG A 86 3.68 21.78 3.95
N VAL A 87 5.01 21.88 4.01
CA VAL A 87 5.72 23.17 3.99
C VAL A 87 6.13 23.55 2.56
N ALA A 88 6.12 22.58 1.65
CA ALA A 88 6.36 22.80 0.22
C ALA A 88 5.34 23.77 -0.42
N GLU A 89 5.73 24.33 -1.57
CA GLU A 89 4.89 25.23 -2.39
C GLU A 89 4.20 26.33 -1.62
N HIS A 90 4.99 27.17 -0.94
CA HIS A 90 4.49 28.31 -0.17
C HIS A 90 3.41 27.93 0.87
N GLY A 91 3.45 26.69 1.37
CA GLY A 91 2.50 26.17 2.35
C GLY A 91 1.25 25.51 1.75
N LEU A 92 1.13 25.38 0.42
CA LEU A 92 0.07 24.59 -0.22
C LEU A 92 0.30 23.08 -0.12
N GLY A 93 1.55 22.70 0.18
CA GLY A 93 1.99 21.32 0.35
C GLY A 93 2.25 20.60 -0.97
N SER A 94 2.90 19.45 -0.88
CA SER A 94 3.15 18.56 -2.01
C SER A 94 3.11 17.10 -1.58
N VAL A 95 2.69 16.21 -2.48
CA VAL A 95 2.69 14.76 -2.22
C VAL A 95 4.06 14.20 -2.59
N VAL A 96 4.69 13.50 -1.65
CA VAL A 96 6.07 13.00 -1.74
C VAL A 96 6.14 11.50 -1.94
N GLY A 97 5.20 10.75 -1.36
CA GLY A 97 5.26 9.29 -1.39
C GLY A 97 3.90 8.62 -1.37
N LEU A 98 3.87 7.39 -1.86
CA LEU A 98 2.73 6.50 -1.91
C LEU A 98 3.19 5.09 -1.52
N LEU A 99 2.48 4.46 -0.59
CA LEU A 99 2.67 3.07 -0.21
C LEU A 99 1.30 2.40 -0.16
N LYS A 100 1.06 1.41 -1.03
CA LYS A 100 -0.16 0.62 -1.07
C LYS A 100 0.11 -0.76 -0.47
N VAL A 101 -0.74 -1.15 0.48
CA VAL A 101 -0.76 -2.50 1.04
C VAL A 101 -2.15 -3.11 0.91
N GLY A 102 -2.24 -4.43 1.02
CA GLY A 102 -3.53 -5.11 1.12
C GLY A 102 -3.40 -6.62 1.22
N LYS A 103 -4.44 -7.27 1.73
CA LYS A 103 -4.44 -8.73 1.90
C LYS A 103 -4.65 -9.46 0.58
N LYS A 104 -3.94 -10.57 0.38
CA LYS A 104 -4.08 -11.45 -0.79
C LYS A 104 -4.07 -12.91 -0.36
N ASN A 105 -4.89 -13.72 -1.03
CA ASN A 105 -4.75 -15.18 -1.01
C ASN A 105 -3.58 -15.53 -1.93
N LEU A 106 -2.52 -16.08 -1.36
CA LEU A 106 -1.29 -16.46 -2.05
C LEU A 106 -1.01 -17.94 -1.82
N PHE A 107 -0.39 -18.57 -2.81
CA PHE A 107 0.26 -19.86 -2.63
C PHE A 107 1.76 -19.63 -2.59
N LEU A 108 2.38 -19.83 -1.42
CA LEU A 108 3.78 -19.51 -1.17
C LEU A 108 4.56 -20.75 -0.76
N MET A 109 5.81 -20.83 -1.20
CA MET A 109 6.74 -21.89 -0.87
C MET A 109 7.47 -21.55 0.43
N ASP A 110 7.54 -22.51 1.35
CA ASP A 110 8.45 -22.44 2.51
C ASP A 110 9.88 -22.88 2.14
N ARG A 111 10.78 -22.88 3.14
CA ARG A 111 12.18 -23.29 2.95
C ARG A 111 12.33 -24.78 2.64
N GLN A 112 11.35 -25.59 3.01
CA GLN A 112 11.30 -27.02 2.76
C GLN A 112 10.76 -27.32 1.34
N GLY A 113 10.31 -26.29 0.61
CA GLY A 113 9.71 -26.43 -0.71
C GLY A 113 8.25 -26.91 -0.65
N MET A 114 7.58 -26.80 0.51
CA MET A 114 6.15 -27.07 0.62
C MET A 114 5.35 -25.82 0.25
N GLN A 115 4.31 -26.01 -0.56
CA GLN A 115 3.41 -24.96 -0.95
C GLN A 115 2.30 -24.79 0.09
N ASN A 116 2.14 -23.56 0.57
CA ASN A 116 1.17 -23.19 1.60
C ASN A 116 0.21 -22.14 1.02
N GLU A 117 -1.10 -22.35 1.19
CA GLU A 117 -2.10 -21.33 0.91
C GLU A 117 -2.22 -20.39 2.11
N VAL A 118 -2.01 -19.08 1.90
CA VAL A 118 -1.98 -18.08 2.97
C VAL A 118 -2.74 -16.82 2.58
N TYR A 119 -3.47 -16.23 3.54
CA TYR A 119 -4.10 -14.92 3.38
C TYR A 119 -3.26 -13.84 4.08
N SER A 120 -2.25 -13.34 3.38
CA SER A 120 -1.22 -12.49 3.97
C SER A 120 -1.36 -11.02 3.55
N MET A 121 -0.99 -10.12 4.46
CA MET A 121 -0.80 -8.70 4.14
C MET A 121 0.37 -8.53 3.17
N CYS A 122 0.13 -7.82 2.06
CA CYS A 122 1.10 -7.63 1.01
C CYS A 122 1.46 -6.16 0.82
N ILE A 123 2.73 -5.89 0.48
CA ILE A 123 3.17 -4.62 -0.10
C ILE A 123 2.95 -4.71 -1.62
N LEU A 124 2.07 -3.84 -2.13
CA LEU A 124 1.52 -3.95 -3.49
C LEU A 124 1.93 -2.81 -4.42
N ASP A 125 2.39 -1.68 -3.88
CA ASP A 125 3.00 -0.59 -4.62
C ASP A 125 3.76 0.31 -3.64
N PHE A 126 4.96 0.77 -3.99
CA PHE A 126 5.72 1.66 -3.13
C PHE A 126 6.58 2.60 -3.94
N TYR A 127 6.33 3.89 -3.77
CA TYR A 127 6.92 4.94 -4.56
C TYR A 127 7.19 6.18 -3.71
N VAL A 128 8.36 6.76 -3.94
CA VAL A 128 8.74 8.08 -3.43
C VAL A 128 9.18 8.88 -4.65
N HIS A 129 8.65 10.11 -4.76
CA HIS A 129 8.97 11.04 -5.82
C HIS A 129 10.49 11.17 -5.98
N GLU A 130 10.97 11.21 -7.21
CA GLU A 130 12.40 11.07 -7.56
C GLU A 130 13.26 12.11 -6.84
N SER A 131 12.78 13.36 -6.74
CA SER A 131 13.46 14.46 -6.03
C SER A 131 13.61 14.25 -4.52
N ARG A 132 12.90 13.28 -3.93
CA ARG A 132 12.88 12.97 -2.49
C ARG A 132 13.30 11.53 -2.20
N GLN A 133 13.84 10.82 -3.19
CA GLN A 133 14.43 9.50 -2.95
C GLN A 133 15.70 9.65 -2.10
N ARG A 134 15.96 8.65 -1.24
CA ARG A 134 17.12 8.60 -0.33
C ARG A 134 17.18 9.69 0.76
N SER A 135 16.12 10.47 0.98
CA SER A 135 16.04 11.47 2.05
C SER A 135 15.32 10.99 3.32
N GLY A 136 15.15 9.67 3.49
CA GLY A 136 14.44 9.08 4.64
C GLY A 136 12.91 9.00 4.50
N CYS A 137 12.31 9.67 3.51
CA CYS A 137 10.85 9.67 3.27
C CYS A 137 10.26 8.26 3.13
N GLY A 138 10.93 7.38 2.37
CA GLY A 138 10.48 5.99 2.22
C GLY A 138 10.45 5.23 3.54
N ARG A 139 11.45 5.44 4.41
CA ARG A 139 11.48 4.81 5.74
C ARG A 139 10.35 5.34 6.61
N ALA A 140 10.17 6.66 6.68
CA ALA A 140 9.09 7.26 7.46
C ALA A 140 7.71 6.70 7.08
N LEU A 141 7.44 6.59 5.77
CA LEU A 141 6.18 6.04 5.27
C LEU A 141 6.01 4.55 5.60
N PHE A 142 7.10 3.77 5.50
CA PHE A 142 7.09 2.34 5.79
C PHE A 142 6.92 2.04 7.28
N GLU A 143 7.63 2.74 8.16
CA GLU A 143 7.49 2.62 9.63
C GLU A 143 6.07 2.97 10.09
N TYR A 144 5.48 4.03 9.52
CA TYR A 144 4.10 4.39 9.82
C TYR A 144 3.14 3.25 9.46
N MET A 145 3.32 2.66 8.27
CA MET A 145 2.52 1.52 7.81
C MET A 145 2.69 0.30 8.73
N LEU A 146 3.92 -0.07 9.10
CA LEU A 146 4.17 -1.21 10.01
C LEU A 146 3.48 -1.01 11.36
N LYS A 147 3.54 0.21 11.90
CA LYS A 147 2.86 0.56 13.16
C LYS A 147 1.35 0.48 13.04
N ASP A 148 0.77 1.02 11.97
CA ASP A 148 -0.68 0.99 11.74
C ASP A 148 -1.22 -0.42 11.45
N GLN A 149 -0.40 -1.30 10.85
CA GLN A 149 -0.74 -2.71 10.61
C GLN A 149 -0.37 -3.63 11.77
N GLU A 150 0.27 -3.10 12.83
CA GLU A 150 0.77 -3.86 13.98
C GLU A 150 1.59 -5.11 13.56
N MET A 151 2.39 -4.98 12.50
CA MET A 151 3.05 -6.10 11.85
C MET A 151 4.53 -5.81 11.58
N GLY A 152 5.37 -6.84 11.76
CA GLY A 152 6.77 -6.80 11.34
C GLY A 152 6.94 -7.03 9.83
N PRO A 153 7.95 -6.41 9.19
CA PRO A 153 8.14 -6.48 7.74
C PRO A 153 8.41 -7.90 7.21
N GLN A 154 9.02 -8.77 8.02
CA GLN A 154 9.28 -10.17 7.69
C GLN A 154 8.00 -11.00 7.48
N PHE A 155 6.86 -10.51 7.98
CA PHE A 155 5.56 -11.18 7.89
C PHE A 155 4.73 -10.73 6.69
N MET A 156 5.24 -9.80 5.89
CA MET A 156 4.56 -9.26 4.71
C MET A 156 5.12 -9.88 3.44
N ALA A 157 4.23 -10.23 2.51
CA ALA A 157 4.64 -10.61 1.15
C ALA A 157 4.77 -9.37 0.26
N ILE A 158 5.67 -9.43 -0.73
CA ILE A 158 5.97 -8.27 -1.57
C ILE A 158 5.75 -8.62 -3.04
N ASP A 159 4.85 -7.92 -3.71
CA ASP A 159 4.54 -8.15 -5.13
C ASP A 159 5.62 -7.50 -6.01
N ARG A 160 6.39 -8.31 -6.75
CA ARG A 160 7.39 -7.86 -7.74
C ARG A 160 8.31 -6.74 -7.22
N PRO A 161 9.03 -6.92 -6.10
CA PRO A 161 9.85 -5.86 -5.55
C PRO A 161 10.92 -5.39 -6.52
N SER A 162 11.06 -4.06 -6.66
CA SER A 162 12.18 -3.48 -7.41
C SER A 162 13.53 -3.73 -6.70
N PRO A 163 14.66 -3.69 -7.41
CA PRO A 163 15.99 -3.77 -6.78
C PRO A 163 16.20 -2.70 -5.71
N LYS A 164 15.63 -1.49 -5.88
CA LYS A 164 15.66 -0.42 -4.89
C LYS A 164 14.90 -0.81 -3.61
N LEU A 165 13.76 -1.49 -3.74
CA LEU A 165 12.98 -1.96 -2.60
C LEU A 165 13.70 -3.09 -1.86
N LEU A 166 14.28 -4.07 -2.57
CA LEU A 166 15.07 -5.12 -1.93
C LEU A 166 16.24 -4.55 -1.13
N ALA A 167 16.99 -3.60 -1.72
CA ALA A 167 18.09 -2.93 -1.01
C ALA A 167 17.61 -2.11 0.20
N PHE A 168 16.43 -1.47 0.10
CA PHE A 168 15.80 -0.76 1.20
C PHE A 168 15.46 -1.70 2.37
N LEU A 169 14.87 -2.86 2.08
CA LEU A 169 14.48 -3.85 3.09
C LEU A 169 15.70 -4.49 3.76
N ALA A 170 16.72 -4.84 2.98
CA ALA A 170 17.98 -5.34 3.50
C ALA A 170 18.66 -4.32 4.43
N LYS A 171 18.65 -3.03 4.06
CA LYS A 171 19.32 -1.97 4.84
C LYS A 171 18.62 -1.65 6.17
N TYR A 172 17.29 -1.58 6.17
CA TYR A 172 16.54 -1.05 7.33
C TYR A 172 15.89 -2.13 8.19
N TYR A 173 15.71 -3.35 7.66
CA TYR A 173 14.97 -4.42 8.32
C TYR A 173 15.70 -5.77 8.29
N ASP A 174 16.97 -5.80 7.85
CA ASP A 174 17.80 -7.00 7.75
C ASP A 174 17.17 -8.14 6.91
N LEU A 175 16.32 -7.77 5.94
CA LEU A 175 15.66 -8.70 5.02
C LEU A 175 16.48 -8.85 3.74
N SER A 176 17.53 -9.67 3.78
CA SER A 176 18.45 -9.86 2.65
C SER A 176 18.32 -11.20 1.93
N ASN A 177 17.69 -12.20 2.57
CA ASN A 177 17.65 -13.58 2.09
C ASN A 177 16.22 -13.99 1.72
N PRO A 178 15.76 -13.68 0.49
CA PRO A 178 14.42 -14.04 0.07
C PRO A 178 14.27 -15.57 -0.10
N ILE A 179 13.11 -16.10 0.24
CA ILE A 179 12.77 -17.51 -0.01
C ILE A 179 12.30 -17.64 -1.47
N PRO A 180 12.87 -18.54 -2.28
CA PRO A 180 12.47 -18.73 -3.67
C PRO A 180 10.97 -19.02 -3.80
N GLN A 181 10.29 -18.27 -4.67
CA GLN A 181 8.87 -18.45 -4.98
C GLN A 181 8.69 -18.82 -6.46
N VAL A 182 7.63 -19.56 -6.76
CA VAL A 182 7.22 -19.86 -8.15
C VAL A 182 6.34 -18.78 -8.77
N ASN A 183 5.80 -17.89 -7.93
CA ASN A 183 5.02 -16.73 -8.35
C ASN A 183 5.93 -15.47 -8.34
N ASN A 184 5.33 -14.30 -8.56
CA ASN A 184 6.10 -13.05 -8.62
C ASN A 184 6.23 -12.35 -7.25
N TYR A 185 5.83 -13.01 -6.17
CA TYR A 185 5.95 -12.47 -4.81
C TYR A 185 7.31 -12.84 -4.22
N VAL A 186 7.76 -12.02 -3.30
CA VAL A 186 8.95 -12.27 -2.48
C VAL A 186 8.54 -12.25 -1.02
N ILE A 187 9.04 -13.24 -0.28
CA ILE A 187 8.98 -13.33 1.17
C ILE A 187 10.37 -13.58 1.73
N PHE A 188 10.54 -13.36 3.03
CA PHE A 188 11.81 -13.52 3.74
C PHE A 188 11.68 -14.52 4.88
N ASP A 189 12.82 -14.82 5.49
CA ASP A 189 12.89 -15.65 6.68
C ASP A 189 12.01 -15.11 7.81
N GLY A 190 11.35 -16.03 8.50
CA GLY A 190 10.43 -15.70 9.57
C GLY A 190 8.98 -15.46 9.12
N PHE A 191 8.70 -15.40 7.81
CA PHE A 191 7.34 -15.24 7.28
C PHE A 191 6.35 -16.27 7.86
N PHE A 192 6.75 -17.54 7.90
CA PHE A 192 5.95 -18.66 8.41
C PHE A 192 6.11 -18.92 9.91
N ASN A 193 6.76 -18.03 10.68
CA ASN A 193 6.94 -18.29 12.11
C ASN A 193 5.59 -18.30 12.86
N ASN A 194 5.46 -19.26 13.77
CA ASN A 194 4.21 -19.76 14.41
C ASN A 194 3.34 -18.73 15.16
N ASN A 195 3.74 -17.45 15.25
CA ASN A 195 2.98 -16.40 15.91
C ASN A 195 2.05 -15.64 14.95
N ASN A 196 2.08 -15.96 13.65
CA ASN A 196 1.31 -15.23 12.67
C ASN A 196 -0.11 -15.82 12.54
N LYS A 197 -1.07 -15.24 13.28
CA LYS A 197 -2.52 -15.53 13.15
C LYS A 197 -3.06 -15.26 11.73
N GLU A 198 -2.25 -14.68 10.85
CA GLU A 198 -2.61 -14.34 9.47
C GLU A 198 -2.25 -15.43 8.44
N CYS A 199 -1.55 -16.51 8.80
CA CYS A 199 -1.46 -17.73 7.97
C CYS A 199 -2.73 -18.59 8.10
N SER A 200 -3.89 -17.95 8.16
CA SER A 200 -5.20 -18.60 8.14
C SER A 200 -5.64 -18.74 6.67
N PRO A 201 -6.44 -19.78 6.31
CA PRO A 201 -7.15 -19.76 5.04
C PRO A 201 -7.96 -18.46 4.96
N GLY A 202 -7.84 -17.74 3.85
CA GLY A 202 -8.58 -16.50 3.66
C GLY A 202 -10.09 -16.72 3.70
N PRO A 203 -10.89 -15.64 3.80
CA PRO A 203 -12.34 -15.78 3.70
C PRO A 203 -12.68 -16.43 2.35
N LYS A 204 -13.41 -17.57 2.40
CA LYS A 204 -13.85 -18.27 1.20
C LYS A 204 -14.65 -17.29 0.34
N ARG A 205 -14.18 -17.03 -0.88
CA ARG A 205 -14.84 -16.07 -1.76
C ARG A 205 -16.01 -16.77 -2.43
N ALA A 206 -17.21 -16.28 -2.17
CA ALA A 206 -18.39 -16.75 -2.87
C ALA A 206 -18.33 -16.28 -4.34
N ARG A 207 -18.43 -17.22 -5.28
CA ARG A 207 -18.60 -16.95 -6.70
C ARG A 207 -19.87 -17.63 -7.18
N ILE A 208 -20.59 -16.97 -8.07
CA ILE A 208 -21.70 -17.59 -8.80
C ILE A 208 -21.10 -18.31 -10.02
N TYR A 209 -21.21 -19.64 -10.05
CA TYR A 209 -20.82 -20.45 -11.20
C TYR A 209 -22.02 -21.30 -11.63
N MET A 210 -22.39 -21.20 -12.91
CA MET A 210 -23.59 -21.86 -13.47
C MET A 210 -24.86 -21.61 -12.61
N GLY A 211 -25.05 -20.37 -12.16
CA GLY A 211 -26.22 -19.97 -11.38
C GLY A 211 -26.26 -20.48 -9.94
N LYS A 212 -25.21 -21.16 -9.46
CA LYS A 212 -25.10 -21.63 -8.07
C LYS A 212 -24.05 -20.82 -7.31
N LEU A 213 -24.38 -20.44 -6.08
CA LEU A 213 -23.44 -19.88 -5.14
C LEU A 213 -22.44 -20.97 -4.74
N GLN A 214 -21.19 -20.81 -5.14
CA GLN A 214 -20.08 -21.68 -4.77
C GLN A 214 -19.11 -20.90 -3.92
N TYR A 215 -18.60 -21.50 -2.84
CA TYR A 215 -17.54 -20.93 -2.03
C TYR A 215 -16.22 -21.55 -2.50
N VAL A 216 -15.29 -20.70 -2.95
CA VAL A 216 -13.91 -21.08 -3.25
C VAL A 216 -13.07 -20.73 -2.03
#